data_AF-A0A842WYT5-F1
#
_entry.id   AF-A0A842WYT5-F1
#
_cell.length_a   1.000
_cell.length_b   1.000
_cell.length_c   1.000
_cell.angle_alpha   90.00
_cell.angle_beta   90.00
_cell.angle_gamma   90.00
#
_symmetry.space_group_name_H-M   'P 1'
#
loop_
_entity.id
_entity.type
_entity.pdbx_description
1 polymer ?
#
loop_
_entity_poly.entity_id
_entity_poly.type
_entity_poly.pdbx_seq_one_letter_code
_entity_poly.pdbx_strand_id
1 'polypeptide(L)'
;MSQESTLDELPEEVFVALGRRGMEGIPLKECTYDCKGAELTLVEKTTNSSNLEGKGEEQVVEDYRVKCTTCNREFTIHCESRYFDGERFDTKVNIIDDSGKDLGWLGSY
;
A
#
# COMPACT_ATOMS: atom_id res chain seq x y z
N MET A 1 -20.04 -14.25 6.03
CA MET A 1 -19.81 -12.93 6.64
C MET A 1 -18.92 -12.19 5.67
N SER A 2 -19.46 -11.19 4.98
CA SER A 2 -18.68 -10.37 4.05
C SER A 2 -17.67 -9.61 4.90
N GLN A 3 -16.42 -10.05 4.93
CA GLN A 3 -15.35 -9.23 5.48
C GLN A 3 -15.28 -8.01 4.58
N GLU A 4 -15.88 -6.91 5.03
CA GLU A 4 -15.68 -5.61 4.41
C GLU A 4 -14.20 -5.30 4.59
N SER A 5 -13.40 -5.59 3.57
CA SER A 5 -12.01 -5.21 3.50
C SER A 5 -11.93 -3.73 3.88
N THR A 6 -11.14 -3.42 4.88
CA THR A 6 -11.08 -2.09 5.49
C THR A 6 -9.64 -1.62 5.47
N LEU A 7 -9.43 -0.30 5.45
CA LEU A 7 -8.08 0.27 5.49
C LEU A 7 -7.34 -0.04 6.80
N ASP A 8 -8.01 -0.64 7.80
CA ASP A 8 -7.41 -1.14 9.04
C ASP A 8 -6.33 -2.20 8.84
N GLU A 9 -6.36 -2.94 7.73
CA GLU A 9 -5.33 -3.93 7.41
C GLU A 9 -3.99 -3.27 7.03
N LEU A 10 -4.04 -2.03 6.53
CA LEU A 10 -2.85 -1.26 6.20
C LEU A 10 -2.28 -0.56 7.45
N PRO A 11 -0.95 -0.44 7.56
CA PRO A 11 -0.33 0.37 8.60
C PRO A 11 -0.74 1.84 8.46
N GLU A 12 -0.67 2.60 9.55
CA GLU A 12 -0.96 4.04 9.52
C GLU A 12 0.08 4.82 8.71
N GLU A 13 1.34 4.41 8.79
CA GLU A 13 2.48 5.01 8.09
C GLU A 13 3.40 3.94 7.49
N VAL A 14 4.09 4.32 6.41
CA VAL A 14 5.16 3.53 5.78
C VAL A 14 6.46 4.31 5.86
N PHE A 15 7.60 3.62 5.90
CA PHE A 15 8.88 4.29 6.09
C PHE A 15 9.65 4.37 4.77
N VAL A 16 10.09 5.58 4.43
CA VAL A 16 11.02 5.82 3.33
C VAL A 16 12.42 6.08 3.87
N ALA A 17 13.42 5.45 3.27
CA ALA A 17 14.82 5.67 3.63
C ALA A 17 15.34 6.95 2.93
N LEU A 18 15.73 7.96 3.72
CA LEU A 18 16.31 9.22 3.23
C LEU A 18 17.85 9.23 3.28
N GLY A 19 18.47 8.05 3.19
CA GLY A 19 19.93 7.88 3.29
C GLY A 19 20.47 8.34 4.65
N ARG A 20 21.42 9.29 4.66
CA ARG A 20 22.05 9.79 5.90
C ARG A 20 21.11 10.59 6.80
N ARG A 21 19.93 10.97 6.30
CA ARG A 21 18.92 11.72 7.07
C ARG A 21 18.03 10.82 7.92
N GLY A 22 18.20 9.50 7.83
CA GLY A 22 17.40 8.52 8.57
C GLY A 22 16.21 8.02 7.76
N MET A 23 15.12 7.74 8.46
CA MET A 23 13.85 7.29 7.89
C MET A 23 12.78 8.35 8.13
N GLU A 24 11.90 8.54 7.15
CA GLU A 24 10.72 9.40 7.28
C GLU A 24 9.47 8.53 7.20
N GLY A 25 8.58 8.68 8.18
CA GLY A 25 7.27 8.05 8.19
C GLY A 25 6.33 8.85 7.29
N ILE A 26 5.78 8.20 6.27
CA ILE A 26 4.81 8.76 5.35
C ILE A 26 3.44 8.16 5.70
N PRO A 27 2.43 8.99 6.03
CA PRO A 27 1.10 8.49 6.35
C PRO A 27 0.48 7.84 5.11
N LEU A 28 0.08 6.57 5.25
CA LEU A 28 -0.45 5.78 4.14
C LEU A 28 -1.96 6.01 3.95
N LYS A 29 -2.66 6.31 5.04
CA LYS A 29 -4.13 6.52 5.06
C LYS A 29 -4.54 7.96 4.74
N GLU A 30 -3.63 8.75 4.19
CA GLU A 30 -3.85 10.15 3.81
C GLU A 30 -3.74 10.37 2.31
N CYS A 31 -4.46 11.38 1.81
CA CYS A 31 -4.35 11.78 0.41
C CYS A 31 -2.92 12.25 0.08
N THR A 32 -2.31 11.59 -0.91
CA THR A 32 -0.94 11.86 -1.41
C THR A 32 -0.84 13.11 -2.30
N TYR A 33 -1.97 13.73 -2.64
CA TYR A 33 -2.08 14.93 -3.47
C TYR A 33 -2.14 16.22 -2.63
N ASP A 34 -2.73 17.29 -3.18
CA ASP A 34 -2.90 18.59 -2.53
C ASP A 34 -3.71 18.56 -1.22
N CYS A 35 -4.49 17.50 -0.96
CA CYS A 35 -5.38 17.42 0.19
C CYS A 35 -4.72 16.79 1.43
N LYS A 36 -3.42 17.02 1.65
CA LYS A 36 -2.65 16.48 2.78
C LYS A 36 -3.49 16.44 4.08
N GLY A 37 -3.66 15.25 4.66
CA GLY A 37 -4.48 15.03 5.85
C GLY A 37 -5.97 14.69 5.60
N ALA A 38 -6.43 14.63 4.35
CA ALA A 38 -7.78 14.20 4.03
C ALA A 38 -7.93 12.67 4.12
N GLU A 39 -9.02 12.24 4.75
CA GLU A 39 -9.36 10.82 4.92
C GLU A 39 -9.62 10.14 3.57
N LEU A 40 -9.14 8.90 3.47
CA LEU A 40 -9.34 8.01 2.33
C LEU A 40 -10.47 7.03 2.62
N THR A 41 -11.26 6.73 1.59
CA THR A 41 -12.26 5.66 1.62
C THR A 41 -11.82 4.53 0.71
N LEU A 42 -11.88 3.28 1.18
CA LEU A 42 -11.61 2.13 0.32
C LEU A 42 -12.73 1.97 -0.70
N VAL A 43 -12.36 1.86 -1.96
CA VAL A 43 -13.27 1.55 -3.07
C VAL A 43 -13.22 0.06 -3.38
N GLU A 44 -12.02 -0.51 -3.46
CA GLU A 44 -11.81 -1.89 -3.86
C GLU A 44 -10.49 -2.41 -3.29
N LYS A 45 -10.46 -3.68 -2.88
CA LYS A 45 -9.23 -4.41 -2.54
C LYS A 45 -9.12 -5.61 -3.48
N THR A 46 -8.00 -5.70 -4.20
CA THR A 46 -7.63 -6.87 -4.98
C THR A 46 -6.40 -7.51 -4.37
N THR A 47 -6.41 -8.84 -4.22
CA THR A 47 -5.28 -9.58 -3.68
C THR A 47 -4.89 -10.66 -4.67
N ASN A 48 -3.67 -10.58 -5.19
CA ASN A 48 -3.01 -11.60 -5.98
C ASN A 48 -1.95 -12.27 -5.12
N SER A 49 -2.33 -13.38 -4.51
CA SER A 49 -1.37 -14.31 -3.90
C SER A 49 -0.93 -15.31 -4.97
N SER A 50 0.34 -15.22 -5.38
CA SER A 50 1.01 -16.37 -5.99
C SER A 50 0.95 -17.50 -4.96
N ASN A 51 0.60 -18.72 -5.37
CA ASN A 51 0.45 -19.90 -4.49
C ASN A 51 1.46 -19.90 -3.33
N LEU A 52 1.00 -19.60 -2.12
CA LEU A 52 1.84 -19.58 -0.91
C LEU A 52 2.02 -21.03 -0.45
N GLU A 53 3.03 -21.70 -0.98
CA GLU A 53 3.49 -23.03 -0.58
C GLU A 53 4.41 -22.99 0.65
N GLY A 54 4.86 -21.79 1.07
CA GLY A 54 5.71 -21.59 2.25
C GLY A 54 7.15 -22.07 2.01
N LYS A 55 7.61 -22.03 0.77
CA LYS A 55 8.94 -22.53 0.35
C LYS A 55 9.57 -21.61 -0.69
N GLY A 56 10.78 -21.13 -0.42
CA GLY A 56 11.49 -20.24 -1.33
C GLY A 56 10.97 -18.80 -1.28
N GLU A 57 11.22 -18.04 -2.36
CA GLU A 57 10.74 -16.67 -2.51
C GLU A 57 9.31 -16.68 -3.04
N GLU A 58 8.40 -16.08 -2.28
CA GLU A 58 6.99 -15.96 -2.63
C GLU A 58 6.57 -14.50 -2.57
N GLN A 59 5.62 -14.13 -3.43
CA GLN A 59 5.18 -12.75 -3.57
C GLN A 59 3.66 -12.66 -3.50
N VAL A 60 3.19 -11.77 -2.63
CA VAL A 60 1.79 -11.39 -2.49
C VAL A 60 1.66 -9.93 -2.88
N VAL A 61 0.76 -9.68 -3.82
CA VAL A 61 0.43 -8.33 -4.28
C VAL A 61 -0.98 -7.98 -3.81
N GLU A 62 -1.12 -6.88 -3.09
CA GLU A 62 -2.39 -6.34 -2.65
C GLU A 62 -2.57 -4.91 -3.17
N ASP A 63 -3.60 -4.73 -3.99
CA ASP A 63 -3.98 -3.45 -4.56
C ASP A 63 -5.19 -2.89 -3.80
N TYR A 64 -5.00 -1.77 -3.13
CA TYR A 64 -6.07 -1.05 -2.43
C TYR A 64 -6.42 0.20 -3.21
N ARG A 65 -7.51 0.14 -3.97
CA ARG A 65 -8.07 1.30 -4.64
C ARG A 65 -8.78 2.16 -3.61
N VAL A 66 -8.30 3.38 -3.42
CA VAL A 66 -8.79 4.33 -2.44
C VAL A 66 -9.27 5.61 -3.13
N LYS A 67 -10.22 6.28 -2.49
CA LYS A 67 -10.76 7.56 -2.93
C LYS A 67 -10.62 8.59 -1.83
N CYS A 68 -10.07 9.75 -2.17
CA CYS A 68 -10.03 10.88 -1.25
C CYS A 68 -11.42 11.49 -1.09
N THR A 69 -11.87 11.64 0.15
CA THR A 69 -13.17 12.25 0.48
C THR A 69 -13.24 13.73 0.13
N THR A 70 -12.09 14.43 0.09
CA THR A 70 -12.02 15.87 -0.13
C THR A 70 -11.91 16.23 -1.61
N CYS A 71 -10.94 15.69 -2.35
CA CYS A 71 -10.77 15.99 -3.78
C CYS A 71 -11.46 15.00 -4.72
N ASN A 72 -12.06 13.93 -4.20
CA ASN A 72 -12.69 12.85 -4.98
C ASN A 72 -11.77 12.15 -5.99
N ARG A 73 -10.44 12.36 -5.89
CA ARG A 73 -9.47 11.61 -6.69
C ARG A 73 -9.33 10.19 -6.17
N GLU A 74 -9.14 9.28 -7.11
CA GLU A 74 -8.89 7.87 -6.84
C GLU A 74 -7.44 7.55 -7.14
N PHE A 75 -6.85 6.66 -6.36
CA PHE A 75 -5.54 6.11 -6.61
C PHE A 75 -5.46 4.72 -5.97
N THR A 76 -4.49 3.93 -6.37
CA THR A 76 -4.28 2.59 -5.84
C THR A 76 -3.01 2.56 -5.01
N ILE A 77 -3.13 2.09 -3.78
CA ILE A 77 -1.99 1.74 -2.93
C ILE A 77 -1.62 0.30 -3.28
N HIS A 78 -0.50 0.14 -3.98
CA HIS A 78 0.02 -1.14 -4.41
C HIS A 78 1.01 -1.66 -3.38
N CYS A 79 0.64 -2.72 -2.65
CA CYS A 79 1.47 -3.36 -1.65
C CYS A 79 2.03 -4.68 -2.19
N GLU A 80 3.34 -4.74 -2.35
CA GLU A 80 4.08 -5.93 -2.75
C GLU A 80 4.81 -6.52 -1.54
N SER A 81 4.26 -7.59 -0.98
CA SER A 81 4.87 -8.31 0.14
C SER A 81 5.67 -9.49 -0.36
N ARG A 82 6.94 -9.56 0.03
CA ARG A 82 7.81 -10.71 -0.25
C ARG A 82 7.93 -11.58 0.99
N TYR A 83 7.78 -12.87 0.79
CA TYR A 83 7.93 -13.90 1.81
C TYR A 83 9.11 -14.80 1.43
N PHE A 84 9.90 -15.18 2.43
CA PHE A 84 10.94 -16.18 2.30
C PHE A 84 10.66 -17.30 3.30
N ASP A 85 10.47 -18.52 2.80
CA ASP A 85 10.18 -19.70 3.62
C ASP A 85 9.02 -19.48 4.61
N GLY A 86 7.99 -18.74 4.18
CA GLY A 86 6.80 -18.42 4.98
C GLY A 86 6.94 -17.21 5.92
N GLU A 87 8.12 -16.60 6.04
CA GLU A 87 8.33 -15.37 6.82
C GLU A 87 8.29 -14.12 5.93
N ARG A 88 7.55 -13.08 6.35
CA ARG A 88 7.48 -11.81 5.62
C ARG A 88 8.82 -11.08 5.72
N PHE A 89 9.47 -10.83 4.59
CA PHE A 89 10.76 -10.15 4.53
C PHE A 89 10.60 -8.63 4.42
N ASP A 90 9.83 -8.15 3.45
CA ASP A 90 9.49 -6.75 3.29
C ASP A 90 8.16 -6.57 2.57
N THR A 91 7.45 -5.49 2.88
CA THR A 91 6.33 -5.00 2.06
C THR A 91 6.71 -3.68 1.44
N LYS A 92 6.79 -3.62 0.10
CA LYS A 92 6.97 -2.38 -0.65
C LYS A 92 5.62 -1.78 -0.98
N VAL A 93 5.52 -0.47 -0.83
CA VAL A 93 4.30 0.26 -1.11
C VAL A 93 4.56 1.29 -2.20
N ASN A 94 3.83 1.16 -3.31
CA ASN A 94 3.84 2.12 -4.41
C ASN A 94 2.45 2.78 -4.52
N ILE A 95 2.41 3.95 -5.15
CA ILE A 95 1.15 4.65 -5.46
C ILE A 95 0.94 4.63 -6.96
N ILE A 96 -0.20 4.11 -7.40
CA ILE A 96 -0.63 4.12 -8.79
C ILE A 96 -1.77 5.12 -8.92
N ASP A 97 -1.65 6.06 -9.86
CA ASP A 97 -2.68 7.08 -10.10
C ASP A 97 -3.93 6.49 -10.78
N ASP A 98 -5.03 7.26 -10.86
CA ASP A 98 -6.28 6.86 -11.51
C ASP A 98 -6.10 6.42 -12.97
N SER A 99 -5.08 6.97 -13.64
CA SER A 99 -4.74 6.67 -15.03
C SER A 99 -3.90 5.39 -15.18
N GLY A 100 -3.64 4.66 -14.08
CA GLY A 100 -2.80 3.45 -14.05
C GLY A 100 -1.30 3.75 -14.10
N LYS A 101 -0.90 5.01 -13.88
CA LYS A 101 0.51 5.42 -13.86
C LYS A 101 1.08 5.21 -12.47
N ASP A 102 2.13 4.39 -12.38
CA ASP A 102 2.92 4.27 -11.15
C ASP A 102 3.63 5.61 -10.86
N LEU A 103 3.25 6.26 -9.77
CA LEU A 103 3.86 7.50 -9.27
C LEU A 103 5.15 7.22 -8.50
N GLY A 104 5.44 5.95 -8.23
CA GLY A 104 6.66 5.47 -7.62
C GLY A 104 6.46 4.92 -6.22
N TRP A 105 7.60 4.53 -5.66
CA TRP A 105 7.72 3.96 -4.33
C TRP A 105 7.48 5.00 -3.23
N LEU A 106 6.54 4.70 -2.34
CA LEU A 106 6.18 5.51 -1.19
C LEU A 106 7.01 5.12 0.04
N GLY A 107 7.21 3.83 0.26
CA GLY A 107 7.91 3.34 1.45
C GLY A 107 7.79 1.84 1.64
N SER A 108 8.36 1.34 2.73
CA SER A 108 8.30 -0.08 3.11
C SER A 108 8.04 -0.27 4.60
N TYR A 109 7.48 -1.43 4.96
CA TYR A 109 7.22 -1.86 6.34
C TYR A 109 7.20 -3.39 6.46
#